data_AF-A0A927A6B6-F1
#
_entry.id   AF-A0A927A6B6-F1
#
_cell.length_a   1.000
_cell.length_b   1.000
_cell.length_c   1.000
_cell.angle_alpha   90.00
_cell.angle_beta   90.00
_cell.angle_gamma   90.00
#
_symmetry.space_group_name_H-M   'P 1'
#
loop_
_entity.id
_entity.type
_entity.pdbx_description
1 polymer ?
#
loop_
_entity_poly.entity_id
_entity_poly.type
_entity_poly.pdbx_seq_one_letter_code
_entity_poly.pdbx_strand_id
1 'polypeptide(L)'
;MDVILWYSENKTPNSQENWDKIQSWWHELDGKQVEFRNVLGTLTDPSTGKKEDRMAQGKWLSIQNPRLEDNRLKFSSDNVYREIPVEKLELDINKNELKVYSSDSKKYIFIQIWEWFFQH
;
A
#
# COMPACT_ATOMS: atom_id res chain seq x y z
N MET A 1 10.47 11.76 -9.91
CA MET A 1 10.00 10.51 -9.26
C MET A 1 8.87 10.93 -8.33
N ASP A 2 7.62 10.66 -8.70
CA ASP A 2 6.47 11.06 -7.90
C ASP A 2 6.15 9.97 -6.87
N VAL A 3 7.02 9.89 -5.87
CA VAL A 3 6.80 9.05 -4.68
C VAL A 3 6.31 9.97 -3.58
N ILE A 4 5.11 9.69 -3.07
CA ILE A 4 4.48 10.43 -1.99
C ILE A 4 4.70 9.66 -0.69
N LEU A 5 5.22 10.32 0.33
CA LEU A 5 5.58 9.73 1.61
C LEU A 5 4.77 10.35 2.75
N TRP A 6 4.25 9.51 3.64
CA TRP A 6 3.61 9.95 4.86
C TRP A 6 4.06 9.09 6.06
N TYR A 7 4.14 9.72 7.24
CA TYR A 7 4.57 9.10 8.49
C TYR A 7 3.63 9.48 9.64
N SER A 8 3.25 8.49 10.45
CA SER A 8 2.36 8.66 11.62
C SER A 8 2.88 9.62 12.69
N GLU A 9 4.19 9.72 12.84
CA GLU A 9 4.85 10.65 13.79
C GLU A 9 5.04 12.07 13.20
N ASN A 10 4.43 12.36 12.06
CA ASN A 10 4.49 13.67 11.39
C ASN A 10 5.93 14.15 11.06
N LYS A 11 6.80 13.21 10.69
CA LYS A 11 8.25 13.42 10.51
C LYS A 11 8.67 14.00 9.15
N THR A 12 7.74 14.45 8.31
CA THR A 12 8.04 14.96 6.96
C THR A 12 7.42 16.32 6.66
N PRO A 13 8.10 17.18 5.87
CA PRO A 13 7.46 18.36 5.29
C PRO A 13 6.26 17.95 4.42
N ASN A 14 5.22 18.78 4.39
CA ASN A 14 3.96 18.55 3.64
C ASN A 14 3.21 17.26 4.00
N SER A 15 3.38 16.78 5.24
CA SER A 15 2.73 15.56 5.74
C SER A 15 1.22 15.53 5.49
N GLN A 16 0.50 16.64 5.75
CA GLN A 16 -0.95 16.70 5.50
C GLN A 16 -1.31 16.60 4.01
N GLU A 17 -0.60 17.33 3.14
CA GLU A 17 -0.86 17.27 1.69
C GLU A 17 -0.59 15.85 1.14
N ASN A 18 0.47 15.21 1.61
CA ASN A 18 0.80 13.83 1.23
C ASN A 18 -0.25 12.84 1.75
N TRP A 19 -0.74 13.05 2.97
CA TRP A 19 -1.85 12.29 3.53
C TRP A 19 -3.09 12.41 2.65
N ASP A 20 -3.50 13.62 2.29
CA ASP A 20 -4.69 13.87 1.50
C ASP A 20 -4.61 13.22 0.11
N LYS A 21 -3.43 13.26 -0.53
CA LYS A 21 -3.18 12.57 -1.82
C LYS A 21 -3.27 11.05 -1.69
N ILE A 22 -2.64 10.47 -0.68
CA ILE A 22 -2.69 9.02 -0.43
C ILE A 22 -4.11 8.58 -0.08
N GLN A 23 -4.80 9.36 0.75
CA GLN A 23 -6.20 9.13 1.10
C GLN A 23 -7.08 9.15 -0.15
N SER A 24 -6.91 10.13 -1.03
CA SER A 24 -7.66 10.22 -2.29
C SER A 24 -7.41 8.99 -3.17
N TRP A 25 -6.15 8.61 -3.38
CA TRP A 25 -5.81 7.40 -4.15
C TRP A 25 -6.40 6.12 -3.52
N TRP A 26 -6.33 5.99 -2.18
CA TRP A 26 -6.91 4.85 -1.48
C TRP A 26 -8.43 4.79 -1.63
N HIS A 27 -9.11 5.93 -1.55
CA HIS A 27 -10.56 6.04 -1.77
C HIS A 27 -10.98 5.65 -3.19
N GLU A 28 -10.16 5.99 -4.20
CA GLU A 28 -10.42 5.60 -5.58
C GLU A 28 -10.38 4.09 -5.82
N LEU A 29 -9.86 3.29 -4.87
CA LEU A 29 -9.90 1.84 -4.96
C LEU A 29 -11.25 1.23 -4.59
N ASP A 30 -12.23 2.03 -4.14
CA ASP A 30 -13.55 1.49 -3.83
C ASP A 30 -14.18 0.83 -5.06
N GLY A 31 -14.61 -0.42 -4.91
CA GLY A 31 -15.11 -1.21 -6.04
C GLY A 31 -14.03 -1.93 -6.86
N LYS A 32 -12.74 -1.65 -6.67
CA LYS A 32 -11.66 -2.16 -7.54
C LYS A 32 -11.00 -3.42 -6.99
N GLN A 33 -10.48 -4.25 -7.89
CA GLN A 33 -9.56 -5.32 -7.55
C GLN A 33 -8.12 -4.81 -7.54
N VAL A 34 -7.36 -5.23 -6.54
CA VAL A 34 -5.93 -4.94 -6.41
C VAL A 34 -5.16 -6.21 -6.15
N GLU A 35 -3.91 -6.23 -6.57
CA GLU A 35 -2.98 -7.25 -6.11
C GLU A 35 -2.44 -6.83 -4.74
N PHE A 36 -2.66 -7.68 -3.75
CA PHE A 36 -2.19 -7.53 -2.40
C PHE A 36 -1.02 -8.49 -2.12
N ARG A 37 0.09 -7.95 -1.63
CA ARG A 37 1.29 -8.73 -1.28
C ARG A 37 1.72 -8.44 0.15
N ASN A 38 2.07 -9.50 0.88
CA ASN A 38 2.77 -9.40 2.17
C ASN A 38 4.27 -9.52 1.93
N VAL A 39 5.06 -8.66 2.56
CA VAL A 39 6.52 -8.81 2.60
C VAL A 39 6.89 -9.71 3.77
N LEU A 40 7.54 -10.84 3.48
CA LEU A 40 7.96 -11.83 4.47
C LEU A 40 9.27 -11.44 5.17
N GLY A 41 10.03 -10.55 4.56
CA GLY A 41 11.30 -10.04 5.06
C GLY A 41 12.10 -9.39 3.93
N THR A 42 13.24 -8.79 4.28
CA THR A 42 14.16 -8.20 3.30
C THR A 42 15.44 -9.01 3.31
N LEU A 43 15.80 -9.58 2.17
CA LEU A 43 17.07 -10.27 1.97
C LEU A 43 18.13 -9.24 1.57
N THR A 44 19.35 -9.43 2.06
CA THR A 44 20.50 -8.64 1.62
C THR A 44 21.40 -9.55 0.80
N ASP A 45 21.65 -9.19 -0.45
CA ASP A 45 22.65 -9.85 -1.28
C ASP A 45 24.03 -9.61 -0.65
N PRO A 46 24.74 -10.65 -0.21
CA PRO A 46 26.03 -10.50 0.45
C PRO A 46 27.13 -9.99 -0.47
N SER A 47 26.98 -10.12 -1.79
CA SER A 47 27.98 -9.71 -2.79
C SER A 47 27.83 -8.25 -3.21
N THR A 48 26.59 -7.76 -3.29
CA THR A 48 26.30 -6.38 -3.75
C THR A 48 25.83 -5.46 -2.64
N GLY A 49 25.48 -6.00 -1.47
CA GLY A 49 24.82 -5.27 -0.37
C GLY A 49 23.40 -4.82 -0.70
N LYS A 50 22.85 -5.20 -1.87
CA LYS A 50 21.51 -4.81 -2.28
C LYS A 50 20.46 -5.50 -1.43
N LYS A 51 19.46 -4.73 -1.02
CA LYS A 51 18.32 -5.23 -0.26
C LYS A 51 17.15 -5.48 -1.19
N GLU A 52 16.61 -6.69 -1.15
CA GLU A 52 15.44 -7.10 -1.92
C GLU A 52 14.37 -7.65 -0.99
N ASP A 53 13.13 -7.22 -1.19
CA ASP A 53 12.00 -7.69 -0.39
C ASP A 53 11.58 -9.09 -0.87
N ARG A 54 11.57 -10.04 0.07
CA ARG A 54 11.00 -11.37 -0.16
C ARG A 54 9.48 -11.26 -0.03
N MET A 55 8.81 -11.31 -1.17
CA MET A 55 7.35 -11.26 -1.22
C MET A 55 6.73 -12.63 -0.93
N ALA A 56 5.62 -12.65 -0.20
CA ALA A 56 4.66 -13.74 -0.29
C ALA A 56 4.00 -13.71 -1.69
N GLN A 57 3.43 -14.84 -2.09
CA GLN A 57 2.61 -14.89 -3.29
C GLN A 57 1.49 -13.85 -3.21
N GLY A 58 1.35 -13.04 -4.27
CA GLY A 58 0.29 -12.04 -4.37
C GLY A 58 -1.09 -12.69 -4.36
N LYS A 59 -2.05 -11.98 -3.77
CA LYS A 59 -3.46 -12.35 -3.74
C LYS A 59 -4.28 -11.22 -4.31
N TRP A 60 -5.29 -11.56 -5.09
CA TRP A 60 -6.26 -10.58 -5.58
C TRP A 60 -7.28 -10.29 -4.48
N LEU A 61 -7.49 -9.02 -4.18
CA LEU A 61 -8.49 -8.56 -3.21
C LEU A 61 -9.37 -7.51 -3.88
N SER A 62 -10.68 -7.65 -3.71
CA SER A 62 -11.62 -6.55 -3.99
C SER A 62 -11.60 -5.59 -2.80
N ILE A 63 -11.36 -4.31 -3.03
CA ILE A 63 -11.40 -3.27 -2.01
C ILE A 63 -12.80 -2.66 -1.99
N GLN A 64 -13.39 -2.57 -0.80
CA GLN A 64 -14.72 -2.00 -0.57
C GLN A 64 -14.67 -1.06 0.63
N ASN A 65 -15.33 0.08 0.54
CA ASN A 65 -15.35 1.11 1.58
C ASN A 65 -13.95 1.43 2.15
N PRO A 66 -12.93 1.68 1.31
CA PRO A 66 -11.60 2.06 1.77
C PRO A 66 -11.65 3.36 2.58
N ARG A 67 -10.97 3.39 3.73
CA ARG A 67 -10.80 4.59 4.56
C ARG A 67 -9.40 4.65 5.13
N LEU A 68 -8.90 5.86 5.31
CA LEU A 68 -7.63 6.13 5.97
C LEU A 68 -7.89 7.07 7.16
N GLU A 69 -7.86 6.53 8.38
CA GLU A 69 -8.29 7.23 9.60
C GLU A 69 -7.40 6.82 10.77
N ASP A 70 -7.02 7.75 11.66
CA ASP A 70 -6.29 7.46 12.91
C ASP A 70 -5.08 6.53 12.73
N ASN A 71 -4.25 6.81 11.71
CA ASN A 71 -3.08 5.99 11.35
C ASN A 71 -3.46 4.53 11.05
N ARG A 72 -4.64 4.28 10.51
CA ARG A 72 -5.13 2.95 10.13
C ARG A 72 -5.69 2.99 8.72
N LEU A 73 -5.31 1.98 7.95
CA LEU A 73 -5.84 1.71 6.62
C LEU A 73 -6.94 0.66 6.78
N LYS A 74 -8.18 1.07 6.54
CA LYS A 74 -9.41 0.30 6.74
C LYS A 74 -10.04 -0.01 5.39
N PHE A 75 -10.56 -1.22 5.24
CA PHE A 75 -11.30 -1.64 4.04
C PHE A 75 -12.06 -2.93 4.32
N SER A 76 -13.03 -3.24 3.48
CA SER A 76 -13.63 -4.58 3.42
C SER A 76 -13.16 -5.30 2.17
N SER A 77 -12.99 -6.62 2.27
CA SER A 77 -12.65 -7.48 1.14
C SER A 77 -13.32 -8.83 1.34
N ASP A 78 -14.05 -9.31 0.32
CA ASP A 78 -14.84 -10.54 0.39
C ASP A 78 -15.77 -10.62 1.61
N ASN A 79 -16.44 -9.50 1.92
CA ASN A 79 -17.29 -9.31 3.11
C ASN A 79 -16.57 -9.41 4.47
N VAL A 80 -15.24 -9.40 4.47
CA VAL A 80 -14.42 -9.36 5.70
C VAL A 80 -13.86 -7.96 5.87
N TYR A 81 -14.20 -7.32 6.99
CA TYR A 81 -13.59 -6.07 7.40
C TYR A 81 -12.13 -6.27 7.80
N ARG A 82 -11.25 -5.41 7.31
CA ARG A 82 -9.81 -5.43 7.53
C ARG A 82 -9.33 -4.06 7.95
N GLU A 83 -8.37 -4.07 8.86
CA GLU A 83 -7.75 -2.87 9.39
C GLU A 83 -6.27 -3.13 9.60
N ILE A 84 -5.44 -2.22 9.09
CA ILE A 84 -3.99 -2.30 9.16
C ILE A 84 -3.50 -1.05 9.88
N PRO A 85 -2.84 -1.16 11.05
CA PRO A 85 -2.18 -0.02 11.65
C PRO A 85 -1.00 0.42 10.77
N VAL A 86 -0.79 1.72 10.66
CA VAL A 86 0.14 2.32 9.70
C VAL A 86 1.12 3.21 10.44
N GLU A 87 2.39 2.93 10.24
CA GLU A 87 3.48 3.78 10.73
C GLU A 87 4.01 4.69 9.61
N LYS A 88 4.11 4.15 8.39
CA LYS A 88 4.52 4.86 7.17
C LYS A 88 3.71 4.39 5.95
N LEU A 89 3.43 5.32 5.05
CA LEU A 89 2.88 5.06 3.71
C LEU A 89 3.84 5.57 2.64
N GLU A 90 3.94 4.82 1.56
CA GLU A 90 4.72 5.18 0.37
C GLU A 90 3.91 4.84 -0.87
N LEU A 91 3.43 5.87 -1.54
CA LEU A 91 2.66 5.76 -2.78
C LEU A 91 3.55 6.10 -3.96
N ASP A 92 3.79 5.12 -4.82
CA ASP A 92 4.46 5.28 -6.11
C ASP A 92 3.38 5.41 -7.20
N ILE A 93 3.09 6.67 -7.58
CA ILE A 93 2.02 6.98 -8.55
C ILE A 93 2.29 6.34 -9.91
N ASN A 94 3.57 6.24 -10.32
CA ASN A 94 3.93 5.67 -11.62
C ASN A 94 3.68 4.16 -11.69
N LYS A 95 3.72 3.49 -10.54
CA LYS A 95 3.45 2.05 -10.43
C LYS A 95 2.06 1.72 -9.94
N ASN A 96 1.26 2.74 -9.57
CA ASN A 96 -0.01 2.55 -8.87
C ASN A 96 0.13 1.60 -7.67
N GLU A 97 1.19 1.83 -6.90
CA GLU A 97 1.58 0.96 -5.80
C GLU A 97 1.59 1.74 -4.49
N LEU A 98 0.82 1.27 -3.51
CA LEU A 98 0.86 1.75 -2.14
C LEU A 98 1.56 0.71 -1.25
N LYS A 99 2.71 1.07 -0.70
CA LYS A 99 3.38 0.30 0.34
C LYS A 99 2.97 0.83 1.71
N VAL A 100 2.52 -0.09 2.56
CA VAL A 100 2.11 0.17 3.93
C VAL A 100 3.11 -0.48 4.86
N TYR A 101 3.76 0.33 5.69
CA TYR A 101 4.65 -0.13 6.74
C TYR A 101 3.87 -0.07 8.04
N SER A 102 3.56 -1.24 8.60
CA SER A 102 2.70 -1.40 9.76
C SER A 102 3.52 -1.41 11.05
N SER A 103 2.91 -0.91 12.13
CA SER A 103 3.54 -0.84 13.46
C SER A 103 3.91 -2.21 14.04
N ASP A 104 3.32 -3.29 13.52
CA ASP A 104 3.67 -4.67 13.87
C ASP A 104 4.86 -5.23 13.05
N SER A 105 5.68 -4.35 12.48
CA SER A 105 6.84 -4.68 11.63
C SER A 105 6.50 -5.46 10.35
N LYS A 106 5.22 -5.50 9.96
CA LYS A 106 4.80 -6.06 8.67
C LYS A 106 4.81 -4.98 7.61
N LYS A 107 5.02 -5.42 6.38
CA LYS A 107 4.90 -4.56 5.21
C LYS A 107 3.93 -5.18 4.22
N TYR A 108 3.00 -4.36 3.77
CA TYR A 108 1.96 -4.70 2.82
C TYR A 108 2.12 -3.86 1.56
N ILE A 109 1.72 -4.41 0.43
CA ILE A 109 1.76 -3.72 -0.86
C ILE A 109 0.43 -3.94 -1.55
N PHE A 110 -0.20 -2.83 -1.96
CA PHE A 110 -1.41 -2.81 -2.76
C PHE A 110 -1.05 -2.25 -4.13
N ILE A 111 -1.28 -3.04 -5.18
CA ILE A 111 -0.99 -2.66 -6.56
C ILE A 111 -2.32 -2.59 -7.30
N GLN A 112 -2.70 -1.39 -7.72
CA GLN A 112 -3.85 -1.21 -8.62
C GLN A 112 -3.37 -1.49 -10.05
N ILE A 113 -3.74 -2.64 -10.57
CA ILE A 113 -3.44 -2.99 -11.95
C ILE A 113 -4.50 -2.33 -12.81
N TRP A 114 -4.07 -1.49 -13.77
CA TRP A 114 -4.96 -0.97 -14.80
C TRP A 114 -5.60 -2.16 -15.48
N GLU A 115 -6.92 -2.15 -15.63
CA GLU A 115 -7.62 -3.13 -16.46
C GLU A 115 -7.02 -3.04 -17.87
N TRP A 116 -6.01 -3.88 -18.15
CA TRP A 116 -5.65 -4.20 -19.51
C TRP A 116 -6.85 -4.97 -20.03
N PHE A 117 -7.60 -4.28 -20.90
CA PHE A 117 -8.66 -4.82 -21.73
C PHE A 117 -8.47 -6.33 -21.95
N PHE A 118 -9.29 -7.15 -21.29
CA PHE A 118 -9.69 -8.42 -21.90
C PHE A 118 -10.57 -8.09 -23.11
N GLN A 119 -9.94 -7.63 -24.19
CA GLN A 119 -10.55 -7.74 -25.51
C GLN A 119 -10.28 -9.16 -26.03
N HIS A 120 -11.28 -9.99 -25.77
CA HIS A 120 -11.71 -11.20 -26.49
C HIS A 120 -11.00 -12.50 -26.16
#